data_AF-A0A4R6BWB0-F1
#
_entry.id   AF-A0A4R6BWB0-F1
#
_cell.length_a   1.000
_cell.length_b   1.000
_cell.length_c   1.000
_cell.angle_alpha   90.00
_cell.angle_beta   90.00
_cell.angle_gamma   90.00
#
_symmetry.space_group_name_H-M   'P 1'
#
loop_
_entity.id
_entity.type
_entity.pdbx_description
1 polymer ?
#
loop_
_entity_poly.entity_id
_entity_poly.type
_entity_poly.pdbx_seq_one_letter_code
_entity_poly.pdbx_strand_id
1 'polypeptide(L)'
;MVIEDDNRIIIEDWENYKSIVHLKTDLNDELVNCTGTIISKNIILTAAHCVYNQKLNIKAKSAKIFFRQDNVSNGVKILNNNVLKIPKING
;
A
#
# COMPACT_ATOMS: atom_id res chain seq x y z
N MET A 1 23.64 3.56 -0.99
CA MET A 1 22.81 3.24 0.18
C MET A 1 23.74 2.66 1.21
N VAL A 2 24.24 3.50 2.11
CA VAL A 2 24.98 3.05 3.29
C VAL A 2 23.93 2.84 4.36
N ILE A 3 23.73 1.60 4.78
CA ILE A 3 22.96 1.30 5.97
C ILE A 3 23.97 1.42 7.11
N GLU A 4 23.96 2.55 7.81
CA GLU A 4 24.62 2.66 9.11
C GLU A 4 23.94 1.72 10.13
N ASP A 5 24.56 1.55 11.31
CA ASP A 5 24.10 0.65 12.36
C ASP A 5 22.58 0.63 12.52
N ASP A 6 22.00 -0.54 12.28
CA ASP A 6 20.55 -0.73 12.27
C ASP A 6 20.02 -0.87 13.70
N ASN A 7 19.79 0.27 14.35
CA ASN A 7 19.21 0.35 15.70
C ASN A 7 17.69 0.09 15.73
N ARG A 8 17.08 -0.46 14.67
CA ARG A 8 15.65 -0.80 14.67
C ARG A 8 15.42 -2.06 15.49
N ILE A 9 14.32 -2.07 16.26
CA ILE A 9 13.87 -3.27 16.98
C ILE A 9 13.52 -4.34 15.94
N ILE A 10 14.31 -5.42 15.91
CA ILE A 10 14.05 -6.58 15.07
C ILE A 10 13.03 -7.45 15.80
N ILE A 11 11.81 -7.54 15.26
CA ILE A 11 10.81 -8.49 15.74
C ILE A 11 11.14 -9.85 15.12
N GLU A 12 11.72 -10.76 15.91
CA GLU A 12 12.15 -12.08 15.43
C GLU A 12 10.98 -12.96 14.97
N ASP A 13 9.78 -12.78 15.54
CA ASP A 13 8.56 -13.48 15.14
C ASP A 13 7.67 -12.65 14.18
N TRP A 14 8.28 -12.03 13.15
CA TRP A 14 7.58 -11.20 12.17
C TRP A 14 6.54 -11.96 11.33
N GLU A 15 6.62 -13.29 11.29
CA GLU A 15 5.71 -14.16 10.53
C GLU A 15 4.24 -13.94 10.93
N ASN A 16 3.98 -13.72 12.22
CA ASN A 16 2.64 -13.51 12.78
C ASN A 16 2.17 -12.04 12.74
N TYR A 17 3.06 -11.07 12.46
CA TYR A 17 2.78 -9.64 12.50
C TYR A 17 2.92 -8.94 11.14
N LYS A 18 2.70 -9.65 10.03
CA LYS A 18 2.75 -9.06 8.67
C LYS A 18 1.59 -8.07 8.46
N SER A 19 1.81 -6.83 8.86
CA SER A 19 0.92 -5.71 8.57
C SER A 19 1.23 -5.07 7.21
N ILE A 20 2.43 -5.29 6.67
CA ILE A 20 2.87 -4.70 5.41
C ILE A 20 2.33 -5.49 4.22
N VAL A 21 1.78 -4.79 3.23
CA VAL A 21 1.29 -5.37 1.98
C VAL A 21 1.90 -4.67 0.76
N HIS A 22 2.11 -5.41 -0.30
CA HIS A 22 2.44 -4.83 -1.60
C HIS A 22 1.15 -4.50 -2.37
N LEU A 23 1.11 -3.32 -2.97
CA LEU A 23 -0.03 -2.77 -3.69
C LEU A 23 0.37 -2.58 -5.16
N LYS A 24 -0.45 -3.10 -6.07
CA LYS A 24 -0.40 -2.73 -7.49
C LYS A 24 -1.69 -2.01 -7.85
N THR A 25 -1.60 -0.72 -8.10
CA THR A 25 -2.76 0.12 -8.46
C THR A 25 -2.72 0.46 -9.94
N ASP A 26 -3.89 0.54 -10.56
CA ASP A 26 -4.08 0.92 -11.96
C ASP A 26 -4.60 2.36 -12.00
N LEU A 27 -3.74 3.30 -12.38
CA LEU A 27 -4.07 4.72 -12.57
C LEU A 27 -4.15 5.02 -14.07
N ASN A 28 -5.30 4.73 -14.69
CA ASN A 28 -5.49 4.92 -16.14
C ASN A 28 -4.44 4.20 -16.99
N ASP A 29 -4.34 2.88 -16.81
CA ASP A 29 -3.45 1.99 -17.58
C ASP A 29 -1.96 2.18 -17.25
N GLU A 30 -1.65 3.06 -16.29
CA GLU A 30 -0.36 3.13 -15.60
C GLU A 30 -0.41 2.29 -14.31
N LEU A 31 0.46 1.27 -14.22
CA LEU A 31 0.59 0.44 -13.03
C LEU A 31 1.56 1.06 -12.04
N VAL A 32 1.08 1.41 -10.86
CA VAL A 32 1.91 1.92 -9.75
C VAL A 32 2.11 0.82 -8.71
N ASN A 33 3.37 0.56 -8.38
CA ASN A 33 3.75 -0.35 -7.30
C ASN A 33 3.98 0.47 -6.04
N CYS A 34 3.33 0.08 -4.95
CA CYS A 34 3.39 0.75 -3.67
C CYS A 34 3.38 -0.26 -2.52
N THR A 35 3.53 0.27 -1.31
CA THR A 35 3.36 -0.48 -0.08
C THR A 35 2.19 0.10 0.72
N GLY A 36 1.53 -0.74 1.52
CA GLY A 36 0.51 -0.33 2.47
C GLY A 36 0.67 -1.05 3.80
N THR A 37 -0.07 -0.59 4.81
CA THR A 37 -0.15 -1.20 6.13
C THR A 37 -1.59 -1.56 6.46
N ILE A 38 -1.85 -2.80 6.83
CA ILE A 38 -3.14 -3.27 7.34
C ILE A 38 -3.31 -2.67 8.74
N ILE A 39 -4.29 -1.78 8.88
CA ILE A 39 -4.64 -1.15 10.17
C ILE A 39 -5.96 -1.69 10.74
N SER A 40 -6.71 -2.45 9.94
CA SER A 40 -7.90 -3.21 10.35
C SER A 40 -8.20 -4.30 9.32
N LYS A 41 -9.12 -5.23 9.63
CA LYS A 41 -9.48 -6.41 8.82
C LYS A 41 -9.73 -6.11 7.32
N ASN A 42 -10.15 -4.91 7.00
CA ASN A 42 -10.51 -4.46 5.65
C ASN A 42 -9.98 -3.05 5.32
N ILE A 43 -9.02 -2.52 6.09
CA ILE A 43 -8.49 -1.17 5.89
C ILE A 43 -6.96 -1.25 5.74
N ILE A 44 -6.49 -0.76 4.60
CA ILE A 44 -5.07 -0.58 4.30
C ILE A 44 -4.78 0.92 4.25
N LEU A 45 -3.86 1.36 5.10
CA LEU A 45 -3.27 2.68 5.04
C LEU A 45 -2.15 2.69 3.99
N THR A 46 -2.18 3.66 3.07
CA THR A 46 -1.13 3.88 2.06
C THR A 46 -1.03 5.36 1.72
N ALA A 47 -0.02 5.74 0.93
CA ALA A 47 0.15 7.10 0.47
C ALA A 47 -0.94 7.48 -0.56
N ALA A 48 -1.41 8.73 -0.51
CA ALA A 48 -2.43 9.21 -1.44
C ALA A 48 -2.02 9.06 -2.91
N HIS A 49 -0.74 9.30 -3.23
CA HIS A 49 -0.23 9.21 -4.60
C HIS A 49 -0.22 7.77 -5.16
N CYS A 50 -0.32 6.74 -4.31
CA CYS A 50 -0.45 5.35 -4.75
C CYS A 50 -1.84 5.05 -5.33
N VAL A 51 -2.86 5.79 -4.91
CA VAL A 51 -4.27 5.51 -5.25
C VAL A 51 -4.96 6.68 -5.96
N TYR A 52 -4.27 7.81 -6.10
CA TYR A 52 -4.80 9.02 -6.71
C TYR A 52 -3.68 9.83 -7.36
N ASN A 53 -3.84 10.12 -8.65
CA ASN A 53 -2.98 11.03 -9.38
C ASN A 53 -3.53 12.46 -9.27
N GLN A 54 -2.88 13.31 -8.49
CA GLN A 54 -3.32 14.69 -8.28
C GLN A 54 -3.22 15.56 -9.54
N LYS A 55 -2.19 15.34 -10.38
CA LYS A 55 -1.99 16.16 -11.60
C LYS A 55 -3.08 15.91 -12.62
N LEU A 56 -3.50 14.65 -12.74
CA LEU A 56 -4.52 14.25 -13.72
C LEU A 56 -5.93 14.11 -13.11
N ASN A 57 -6.07 14.34 -11.79
CA ASN A 57 -7.32 14.22 -11.03
C ASN A 57 -8.02 12.85 -11.22
N ILE A 58 -7.25 11.77 -11.22
CA ILE A 58 -7.74 10.40 -11.46
C ILE A 58 -7.51 9.53 -10.23
N LYS A 59 -8.50 8.72 -9.89
CA LYS A 59 -8.41 7.67 -8.86
C LYS A 59 -8.01 6.35 -9.50
N ALA A 60 -7.37 5.48 -8.74
CA ALA A 60 -7.04 4.15 -9.23
C ALA A 60 -8.33 3.40 -9.64
N LYS A 61 -8.35 2.80 -10.82
CA LYS A 61 -9.46 1.95 -11.31
C LYS A 61 -9.55 0.65 -10.51
N SER A 62 -8.41 0.12 -10.09
CA SER A 62 -8.33 -1.10 -9.28
C SER A 62 -7.05 -1.13 -8.46
N ALA A 63 -7.05 -1.96 -7.41
CA ALA A 63 -5.87 -2.26 -6.60
C ALA A 63 -5.76 -3.77 -6.38
N LYS A 64 -4.58 -4.34 -6.64
CA LYS A 64 -4.23 -5.71 -6.26
C LYS A 64 -3.34 -5.66 -5.02
N ILE A 65 -3.72 -6.39 -3.99
CA ILE A 65 -3.01 -6.47 -2.71
C ILE A 65 -2.35 -7.82 -2.59
N PHE A 66 -1.08 -7.82 -2.20
CA PHE A 66 -0.29 -9.01 -1.96
C PHE A 66 0.19 -8.98 -0.50
N PHE A 67 -0.28 -9.93 0.30
CA PHE A 67 0.05 -10.07 1.73
C PHE A 67 1.41 -10.74 1.95
N ARG A 68 1.89 -11.46 0.94
CA ARG A 68 3.16 -12.18 0.98
C ARG A 68 3.95 -11.83 -0.27
N GLN A 69 5.24 -11.59 -0.08
CA GLN A 69 6.19 -11.42 -1.16
C GLN A 69 6.67 -12.81 -1.61
N ASP A 70 5.75 -13.64 -2.10
CA ASP A 70 6.08 -14.88 -2.79
C ASP A 70 5.54 -14.82 -4.22
N ASN A 71 6.24 -15.48 -5.14
CA ASN A 71 5.86 -15.53 -6.56
C ASN A 71 4.56 -16.36 -6.80
N VAL A 72 3.90 -16.81 -5.73
CA VAL A 72 2.67 -17.61 -5.75
C VAL A 72 1.49 -16.67 -5.62
N SER A 73 0.93 -16.34 -6.77
CA SER A 73 -0.04 -15.26 -6.97
C SER A 73 -1.41 -15.55 -6.35
N ASN A 74 -1.58 -15.31 -5.05
CA ASN A 74 -2.90 -15.13 -4.42
C ASN A 74 -3.12 -13.66 -4.03
N GLY A 75 -2.86 -12.75 -4.97
CA GLY A 75 -3.18 -11.34 -4.79
C GLY A 75 -4.70 -11.14 -4.73
N VAL A 76 -5.21 -10.49 -3.70
CA VAL A 76 -6.63 -10.11 -3.62
C VAL A 76 -6.84 -8.89 -4.51
N LYS A 77 -7.65 -9.03 -5.57
CA LYS A 77 -8.09 -7.91 -6.39
C LYS A 77 -9.23 -7.19 -5.68
N ILE A 78 -9.01 -5.97 -5.23
CA ILE A 78 -10.08 -5.10 -4.72
C ILE A 78 -10.59 -4.23 -5.87
N LEU A 79 -11.89 -4.38 -6.16
CA LEU A 79 -12.60 -3.65 -7.20
C LEU A 79 -13.20 -2.32 -6.70
N ASN A 80 -13.39 -2.18 -5.38
CA ASN A 80 -13.98 -0.99 -4.77
C ASN A 80 -12.98 -0.33 -3.82
N ASN A 81 -12.31 0.72 -4.29
CA ASN A 81 -11.40 1.54 -3.49
C ASN A 81 -12.06 2.87 -3.13
N ASN A 82 -12.68 2.92 -1.94
CA ASN A 82 -13.04 4.19 -1.34
C ASN A 82 -11.76 4.88 -0.85
N VAL A 83 -11.16 5.68 -1.73
CA VAL A 83 -9.99 6.50 -1.39
C VAL A 83 -10.46 7.65 -0.51
N LEU A 84 -10.17 7.54 0.79
CA LEU A 84 -10.44 8.57 1.77
C LEU A 84 -9.25 9.54 1.80
N LYS A 85 -9.42 10.72 1.20
CA LYS A 85 -8.41 11.77 1.23
C LYS A 85 -8.43 12.40 2.61
N ILE A 86 -7.31 12.34 3.32
CA ILE A 86 -7.13 13.12 4.55
C ILE A 86 -7.03 14.60 4.11
N PRO A 87 -7.94 15.49 4.54
CA PRO A 87 -7.83 16.91 4.24
C PRO A 87 -6.51 17.44 4.82
N LYS A 88 -5.83 18.33 4.09
CA LYS A 88 -4.65 19.01 4.63
C LYS A 88 -5.12 19.84 5.83
N ILE A 89 -4.58 19.54 7.00
CA ILE A 89 -4.68 20.44 8.16
C ILE A 89 -3.65 21.53 7.88
N ASN A 90 -4.12 22.72 7.48
CA ASN A 90 -3.28 23.90 7.46
C ASN A 90 -3.15 24.35 8.93
N GLY A 91 -1.96 24.19 9.49
CA GLY A 91 -1.56 24.82 10.76
C GLY A 91 -1.20 26.28 10.56
#